data_AF-A0A941AT03-F1
#
_entry.id   AF-A0A941AT03-F1
#
_cell.length_a   1.000
_cell.length_b   1.000
_cell.length_c   1.000
_cell.angle_alpha   90.00
_cell.angle_beta   90.00
_cell.angle_gamma   90.00
#
_symmetry.space_group_name_H-M   'P 1'
#
loop_
_entity.id
_entity.type
_entity.pdbx_description
1 polymer ?
#
loop_
_entity_poly.entity_id
_entity_poly.type
_entity_poly.pdbx_seq_one_letter_code
_entity_poly.pdbx_strand_id
1 'polypeptide(L)'
;MAKKKKKNLSKETAKTTKSTFGRDITIFFLFCALFFVAMITFATIQQRSNLEANIAATLEASEVKFDYVGTESAPQLRKIYLIEAEGSEYIATVAQNNRTVLDIFNIEEHPTIVETFQRDYHLNW
;
A
#
# COMPACT_ATOMS: atom_id res chain seq x y z
N MET A 1 15.94 -13.60 76.75
CA MET A 1 14.66 -14.01 76.14
C MET A 1 14.33 -13.08 74.97
N ALA A 2 14.41 -13.56 73.72
CA ALA A 2 14.15 -12.76 72.53
C ALA A 2 12.88 -13.24 71.83
N LYS A 3 11.82 -12.40 71.78
CA LYS A 3 10.65 -12.65 70.94
C LYS A 3 10.78 -11.83 69.65
N LYS A 4 11.26 -12.48 68.57
CA LYS A 4 11.21 -11.95 67.20
C LYS A 4 9.75 -11.87 66.74
N LYS A 5 9.23 -10.65 66.58
CA LYS A 5 7.96 -10.38 65.90
C LYS A 5 8.22 -10.35 64.39
N LYS A 6 8.07 -11.49 63.70
CA LYS A 6 7.98 -11.52 62.23
C LYS A 6 6.60 -10.98 61.83
N LYS A 7 6.53 -9.72 61.38
CA LYS A 7 5.34 -9.20 60.68
C LYS A 7 5.38 -9.70 59.24
N ASN A 8 4.36 -10.48 58.88
CA ASN A 8 4.12 -11.00 57.54
C ASN A 8 3.91 -9.85 56.54
N LEU A 9 4.86 -9.67 55.62
CA LEU A 9 4.86 -8.63 54.59
C LEU A 9 4.61 -9.23 53.20
N SER A 10 3.69 -10.19 53.08
CA SER A 10 3.60 -11.06 51.88
C SER A 10 2.20 -11.25 51.31
N LYS A 11 1.19 -10.48 51.72
CA LYS A 11 -0.20 -10.72 51.23
C LYS A 11 -0.87 -9.56 50.51
N GLU A 12 -0.24 -8.39 50.39
CA GLU A 12 -0.87 -7.22 49.78
C GLU A 12 -0.42 -6.93 48.33
N THR A 13 0.67 -7.54 47.87
CA THR A 13 1.25 -7.27 46.55
C THR A 13 0.67 -8.09 45.39
N ALA A 14 -0.23 -9.06 45.66
CA ALA A 14 -0.71 -10.00 44.63
C ALA A 14 -2.09 -9.68 44.03
N LYS A 15 -2.83 -8.70 44.57
CA LYS A 15 -4.20 -8.39 44.09
C LYS A 15 -4.25 -7.32 42.99
N THR A 16 -3.20 -6.52 42.81
CA THR A 16 -3.19 -5.38 41.88
C THR A 16 -2.69 -5.75 40.47
N THR A 17 -2.18 -6.96 40.26
CA THR A 17 -1.44 -7.30 39.03
C THR A 17 -2.32 -7.71 37.85
N LYS A 18 -3.51 -8.29 38.09
CA LYS A 18 -4.31 -8.88 36.99
C LYS A 18 -5.12 -7.86 36.18
N SER A 19 -5.58 -6.77 36.81
CA SER A 19 -6.37 -5.71 36.14
C SER A 19 -5.49 -4.82 35.25
N THR A 20 -4.29 -4.48 35.72
CA THR A 20 -3.34 -3.62 34.99
C THR A 20 -2.73 -4.34 33.79
N PHE A 21 -2.41 -5.63 33.92
CA PHE A 21 -1.78 -6.40 32.85
C PHE A 21 -2.68 -6.54 31.60
N GLY A 22 -3.98 -6.76 31.78
CA GLY A 22 -4.93 -6.81 30.65
C GLY A 22 -5.08 -5.45 29.94
N ARG A 23 -5.07 -4.36 30.71
CA ARG A 23 -5.11 -3.00 30.17
C ARG A 23 -3.85 -2.68 29.36
N ASP A 24 -2.68 -2.99 29.90
CA ASP A 24 -1.40 -2.68 29.27
C ASP A 24 -1.19 -3.50 27.98
N ILE A 25 -1.61 -4.77 27.97
CA ILE A 25 -1.64 -5.60 26.76
C ILE A 25 -2.59 -5.04 25.70
N THR A 26 -3.78 -4.59 26.10
CA THR A 26 -4.76 -4.02 25.17
C THR A 26 -4.22 -2.74 24.54
N ILE A 27 -3.60 -1.86 25.34
CA ILE A 27 -2.94 -0.64 24.86
C ILE A 27 -1.80 -0.99 23.89
N PHE A 28 -0.97 -1.98 24.23
CA PHE A 28 0.10 -2.45 23.34
C PHE A 28 -0.44 -2.93 21.98
N PHE A 29 -1.50 -3.74 21.96
CA PHE A 29 -2.11 -4.18 20.71
C PHE A 29 -2.70 -3.03 19.89
N LEU A 30 -3.30 -2.03 20.53
CA LEU A 30 -3.78 -0.83 19.85
C LEU A 30 -2.63 -0.06 19.20
N PHE A 31 -1.51 0.15 19.91
CA PHE A 31 -0.33 0.79 19.34
C PHE A 31 0.28 -0.03 18.19
N CYS A 32 0.36 -1.36 18.33
CA CYS A 32 0.80 -2.22 17.24
C CYS A 32 -0.11 -2.11 16.02
N ALA A 33 -1.42 -2.15 16.19
CA ALA A 33 -2.38 -2.03 15.09
C ALA A 33 -2.22 -0.68 14.38
N LEU A 34 -2.12 0.42 15.13
CA LEU A 34 -1.84 1.75 14.56
C LEU A 34 -0.52 1.79 13.79
N PHE A 35 0.53 1.18 14.35
CA PHE A 35 1.82 1.08 13.69
C PHE A 35 1.74 0.30 12.38
N PHE A 36 1.04 -0.84 12.34
CA PHE A 36 0.85 -1.61 11.12
C PHE A 36 0.05 -0.84 10.06
N VAL A 37 -1.01 -0.14 10.45
CA VAL A 37 -1.80 0.71 9.53
C VAL A 37 -0.93 1.83 8.95
N ALA A 38 -0.10 2.47 9.78
CA ALA A 38 0.83 3.50 9.33
C ALA A 38 1.86 2.92 8.33
N MET A 39 2.43 1.75 8.62
CA MET A 39 3.40 1.07 7.75
C MET A 39 2.78 0.67 6.41
N ILE A 40 1.55 0.13 6.40
CA ILE A 40 0.84 -0.24 5.17
C ILE A 40 0.56 1.00 4.32
N THR A 41 0.08 2.07 4.95
CA THR A 41 -0.17 3.35 4.27
C THR A 41 1.12 3.89 3.65
N PHE A 42 2.21 3.93 4.42
CA PHE A 42 3.50 4.40 3.95
C PHE A 42 4.04 3.56 2.78
N ALA A 43 3.98 2.23 2.89
CA ALA A 43 4.41 1.33 1.83
C ALA A 43 3.59 1.54 0.54
N THR A 44 2.29 1.78 0.66
CA THR A 44 1.40 2.05 -0.47
C THR A 44 1.75 3.38 -1.14
N ILE A 45 1.97 4.44 -0.36
CA ILE A 45 2.40 5.76 -0.86
C ILE A 45 3.75 5.63 -1.58
N GLN A 46 4.70 4.92 -0.99
CA GLN A 46 6.03 4.73 -1.58
C GLN A 46 5.96 3.91 -2.88
N GLN A 47 5.12 2.87 -2.95
CA GLN A 47 4.89 2.13 -4.19
C GLN A 47 4.32 3.02 -5.29
N ARG A 48 3.31 3.84 -4.95
CA ARG A 48 2.70 4.77 -5.91
C ARG A 48 3.71 5.79 -6.42
N SER A 49 4.47 6.42 -5.52
CA SER A 49 5.49 7.40 -5.87
C SER A 49 6.62 6.80 -6.73
N ASN A 50 7.05 5.57 -6.45
CA ASN A 50 8.03 4.89 -7.29
C ASN A 50 7.49 4.60 -8.69
N LEU A 51 6.21 4.19 -8.80
CA LEU A 51 5.58 3.95 -10.10
C LEU A 51 5.48 5.26 -10.89
N GLU A 52 5.06 6.35 -10.25
CA GLU A 52 5.02 7.69 -10.83
C GLU A 52 6.38 8.11 -11.40
N ALA A 53 7.43 7.98 -10.60
CA ALA A 53 8.79 8.32 -11.01
C ALA A 53 9.26 7.47 -12.20
N ASN A 54 8.92 6.18 -12.22
CA ASN A 54 9.28 5.30 -13.32
C ASN A 54 8.51 5.63 -14.61
N ILE A 55 7.23 5.98 -14.52
CA ILE A 55 6.44 6.43 -15.67
C ILE A 55 6.98 7.77 -16.19
N ALA A 56 7.19 8.74 -15.31
CA ALA A 56 7.75 10.05 -15.65
C ALA A 56 9.12 9.91 -16.34
N ALA A 57 9.99 9.04 -15.81
CA ALA A 57 11.27 8.74 -16.43
C ALA A 57 11.14 8.06 -17.81
N THR A 58 10.11 7.23 -18.00
CA THR A 58 9.86 6.55 -19.29
C THR A 58 9.31 7.50 -20.34
N LEU A 59 8.49 8.47 -19.93
CA LEU A 59 7.89 9.49 -20.80
C LEU A 59 8.77 10.74 -20.97
N GLU A 60 9.88 10.84 -20.24
CA GLU A 60 10.67 12.08 -20.10
C GLU A 60 9.82 13.30 -19.66
N ALA A 61 8.69 13.03 -18.98
CA ALA A 61 7.71 14.04 -18.58
C ALA A 61 8.01 14.60 -17.18
N SER A 62 7.73 15.89 -17.00
CA SER A 62 7.96 16.59 -15.73
C SER A 62 6.87 16.33 -14.68
N GLU A 63 5.62 16.17 -15.11
CA GLU A 63 4.47 15.85 -14.27
C GLU A 63 3.64 14.76 -14.94
N VAL A 64 3.23 13.78 -14.14
CA VAL A 64 2.44 12.64 -14.61
C VAL A 64 1.32 12.38 -13.62
N LYS A 65 0.10 12.30 -14.11
CA LYS A 65 -1.03 11.74 -13.37
C LYS A 65 -1.34 10.38 -13.95
N PHE A 66 -1.70 9.44 -13.10
CA PHE A 66 -2.06 8.11 -13.55
C PHE A 66 -3.14 7.50 -12.68
N ASP A 67 -4.06 6.81 -13.35
CA ASP A 67 -5.21 6.15 -12.77
C ASP A 67 -5.26 4.70 -13.21
N TYR A 68 -5.58 3.82 -12.27
CA TYR A 68 -5.70 2.40 -12.53
C TYR A 68 -7.01 2.15 -13.29
N VAL A 69 -6.92 1.56 -14.49
CA VAL A 69 -8.09 1.27 -15.33
C VAL A 69 -8.45 -0.20 -15.36
N GLY A 70 -7.50 -1.10 -15.09
CA GLY A 70 -7.79 -2.52 -15.02
C GLY A 70 -6.57 -3.41 -14.95
N THR A 71 -6.80 -4.72 -15.05
CA THR A 71 -5.75 -5.73 -15.04
C THR A 71 -5.97 -6.64 -16.24
N GLU A 72 -4.90 -6.89 -16.98
CA GLU A 72 -4.86 -7.85 -18.06
C GLU A 72 -5.28 -9.24 -17.56
N SER A 73 -6.15 -9.90 -18.32
CA SER A 73 -6.54 -11.29 -18.09
C SER A 73 -5.30 -12.20 -18.10
N ALA A 74 -5.32 -13.30 -17.33
CA ALA A 74 -4.22 -14.26 -17.21
C ALA A 74 -3.49 -14.55 -18.54
N PRO A 75 -2.15 -14.73 -18.54
CA PRO A 75 -1.37 -15.33 -17.46
C PRO A 75 -0.52 -14.38 -16.60
N GLN A 76 -0.31 -13.13 -17.02
CA GLN A 76 0.64 -12.24 -16.32
C GLN A 76 0.01 -11.22 -15.37
N LEU A 77 -1.33 -11.06 -15.40
CA LEU A 77 -2.10 -10.11 -14.57
C LEU A 77 -1.44 -8.71 -14.51
N ARG A 78 -1.01 -8.19 -15.66
CA ARG A 78 -0.38 -6.87 -15.75
C ARG A 78 -1.43 -5.82 -15.43
N LYS A 79 -1.05 -4.79 -14.69
CA LYS A 79 -1.93 -3.67 -14.39
C LYS A 79 -1.87 -2.66 -15.51
N ILE A 80 -3.02 -2.11 -15.84
CA ILE A 80 -3.20 -1.16 -16.91
C ILE A 80 -3.53 0.17 -16.24
N TYR A 81 -2.78 1.20 -16.61
CA TYR A 81 -2.95 2.55 -16.11
C TYR A 81 -3.19 3.50 -17.27
N LEU A 82 -4.17 4.38 -17.10
CA LEU A 82 -4.32 5.56 -17.93
C LEU A 82 -3.44 6.65 -17.34
N ILE A 83 -2.65 7.31 -18.17
CA ILE A 83 -1.68 8.32 -17.79
C ILE A 83 -2.01 9.61 -18.52
N GLU A 84 -2.04 10.71 -17.80
CA GLU A 84 -2.10 12.06 -18.35
C GLU A 84 -0.74 12.72 -18.10
N ALA A 85 -0.04 13.07 -19.18
CA ALA A 85 1.24 13.76 -19.12
C ALA A 85 1.29 14.84 -20.21
N GLU A 86 1.61 16.07 -19.80
CA GLU A 86 1.82 17.22 -20.70
C GLU A 86 0.66 17.50 -21.68
N GLY A 87 -0.57 17.14 -21.31
CA GLY A 87 -1.77 17.34 -22.13
C GLY A 87 -2.08 16.21 -23.10
N SER A 88 -1.33 15.11 -23.06
CA SER A 88 -1.60 13.89 -23.83
C SER A 88 -1.93 12.70 -22.92
N GLU A 89 -2.75 11.80 -23.43
CA GLU A 89 -3.15 10.58 -22.72
C GLU A 89 -2.38 9.36 -23.24
N TYR A 90 -1.93 8.54 -22.29
CA TYR A 90 -1.16 7.34 -22.56
C TYR A 90 -1.75 6.14 -21.81
N ILE A 91 -1.58 4.95 -22.36
CA ILE A 91 -1.87 3.68 -21.67
C ILE A 91 -0.54 3.04 -21.33
N ALA A 92 -0.29 2.79 -20.04
CA ALA A 92 0.82 1.98 -19.59
C ALA A 92 0.37 0.61 -19.11
N THR A 93 1.13 -0.41 -19.50
CA THR A 93 1.08 -1.71 -18.84
C THR A 93 2.21 -1.82 -17.83
N VAL A 94 1.88 -2.26 -16.63
CA VAL A 94 2.77 -2.32 -15.47
C VAL A 94 2.75 -3.73 -14.92
N ALA A 95 3.92 -4.25 -14.55
CA ALA A 95 4.00 -5.56 -13.91
C ALA A 95 3.25 -5.58 -12.56
N GLN A 96 2.84 -6.77 -12.10
CA GLN A 96 2.13 -6.95 -10.81
C GLN A 96 2.85 -6.34 -9.60
N ASN A 97 4.16 -6.14 -9.70
CA ASN A 97 4.99 -5.55 -8.65
C ASN A 97 4.76 -4.03 -8.45
N ASN A 98 3.89 -3.38 -9.25
CA ASN A 98 3.60 -1.94 -9.21
C ASN A 98 4.86 -1.06 -9.33
N ARG A 99 5.90 -1.55 -10.01
CA ARG A 99 7.18 -0.84 -10.14
C ARG A 99 7.67 -0.79 -11.57
N THR A 100 7.56 -1.91 -12.26
CA THR A 100 8.13 -2.04 -13.61
C THR A 100 7.08 -1.66 -14.64
N VAL A 101 7.30 -0.53 -15.31
CA VAL A 101 6.60 -0.19 -16.55
C VAL A 101 7.10 -1.13 -17.64
N LEU A 102 6.17 -1.78 -18.35
CA LEU A 102 6.48 -2.75 -19.39
C LEU A 102 6.38 -2.09 -20.76
N ASP A 103 5.23 -1.47 -21.04
CA ASP A 103 4.95 -0.79 -22.30
C ASP A 103 4.14 0.50 -22.03
N ILE A 104 4.33 1.53 -22.86
CA ILE A 104 3.57 2.78 -22.85
C ILE A 104 3.16 3.12 -24.29
N PHE A 105 1.89 3.47 -24.49
CA PHE A 105 1.33 3.84 -25.79
C PHE A 105 0.61 5.18 -25.71
N ASN A 106 0.84 6.07 -26.67
CA ASN A 106 0.04 7.28 -26.82
C ASN A 106 -1.32 6.93 -27.46
N ILE A 107 -2.42 7.37 -26.85
CA ILE A 107 -3.78 7.09 -27.30
C ILE A 107 -4.08 7.75 -28.64
N GLU A 108 -3.62 8.98 -28.85
CA GLU A 108 -3.90 9.78 -30.04
C GLU A 108 -3.16 9.22 -31.27
N GLU A 109 -1.93 8.72 -31.07
CA GLU A 109 -1.14 8.11 -32.15
C GLU A 109 -1.64 6.71 -32.52
N HIS A 110 -2.26 6.01 -31.58
CA HIS A 110 -2.67 4.62 -31.75
C HIS A 110 -4.10 4.34 -31.22
N PRO A 111 -5.14 4.94 -31.83
CA PRO A 111 -6.52 4.79 -31.36
C PRO A 111 -7.02 3.34 -31.39
N THR A 112 -6.52 2.52 -32.32
CA THR A 112 -6.87 1.09 -32.42
C THR A 112 -6.38 0.25 -31.25
N ILE A 113 -5.33 0.69 -30.55
CA ILE A 113 -4.83 0.01 -29.35
C ILE A 113 -5.88 0.13 -28.25
N VAL A 114 -6.51 1.29 -28.13
CA VAL A 114 -7.51 1.54 -27.11
C VAL A 114 -8.73 0.63 -27.28
N GLU A 115 -9.24 0.49 -28.50
CA GLU A 115 -10.34 -0.45 -28.79
C GLU A 115 -9.97 -1.89 -28.44
N THR A 116 -8.72 -2.28 -28.69
CA THR A 116 -8.20 -3.61 -28.34
C THR A 116 -8.16 -3.78 -26.82
N PHE A 117 -7.67 -2.79 -26.08
CA PHE A 117 -7.60 -2.80 -24.63
C PHE A 117 -8.99 -2.85 -23.98
N GLN A 118 -9.95 -2.08 -24.49
CA GLN A 118 -11.34 -2.12 -24.02
C GLN A 118 -12.00 -3.47 -24.27
N ARG A 119 -11.81 -4.04 -25.47
CA ARG A 119 -12.41 -5.31 -25.86
C ARG A 119 -11.80 -6.48 -25.08
N ASP A 120 -10.48 -6.53 -25.00
CA ASP A 120 -9.76 -7.72 -24.51
C ASP A 120 -9.59 -7.70 -22.98
N TYR A 121 -9.62 -6.52 -22.35
CA TYR A 121 -9.48 -6.35 -20.91
C TYR A 121 -10.73 -5.81 -20.21
N HIS A 122 -11.84 -5.65 -20.94
CA HIS A 122 -13.13 -5.16 -20.42
C HIS A 122 -13.00 -3.86 -19.61
N LEU A 123 -12.13 -2.96 -20.06
CA LEU A 123 -11.89 -1.69 -19.40
C LEU A 123 -13.11 -0.78 -19.60
N ASN A 124 -13.70 -0.34 -18.49
CA ASN A 124 -14.72 0.70 -18.49
C ASN A 124 -14.04 1.99 -18.02
N TRP A 125 -13.71 2.84 -18.99
CA TRP A 125 -13.29 4.22 -18.78
C TRP A 125 -14.48 5.19 -18.67
#